data_AF-A0A150FWY3-F1
#
_entry.id   AF-A0A150FWY3-F1
#
_cell.length_a   1.000
_cell.length_b   1.000
_cell.length_c   1.000
_cell.angle_alpha   90.00
_cell.angle_beta   90.00
_cell.angle_gamma   90.00
#
_symmetry.space_group_name_H-M   'P 1'
#
loop_
_entity.id
_entity.type
_entity.pdbx_description
1 polymer ?
#
loop_
_entity_poly.entity_id
_entity_poly.type
_entity_poly.pdbx_seq_one_letter_code
_entity_poly.pdbx_strand_id
1 'polypeptide(L)'
;MLLLVAGVLYFLLLTNGQVRPVGLTSGASGSASLTAAAAATTAAAAAGRVAAAADTAAPNITAAAPDAGPVSKVRQGVDPAAIRKVQPLFHGARGPHGGAPRPKQYSEWDEPLPYGAVRILALPLNGSQAVLDIAASVTADVVGLLPPGTQVFANGPGSYHCTVFHTSQPTDPRPDPSRPDGGLDDPSLPPPRRRPQTAAEWERELATVRRIVAATPVPTLRLERVLQASSGVLLLTWTEAGEARVIPDLRRRLREAFPGASTKQASIIHSSLLRIVLWFVREAEFSTVVGEREIIRLADGAGADGAGAADAAVGHS
;
A
#
# COMPACT_ATOMS: atom_id res chain seq x y z
N MET A 1 -2.24 -18.93 10.24
CA MET A 1 -1.44 -18.31 11.33
C MET A 1 -2.09 -16.98 11.69
N LEU A 2 -2.51 -16.78 12.94
CA LEU A 2 -3.12 -15.53 13.41
C LEU A 2 -2.02 -14.64 13.99
N LEU A 3 -1.63 -13.57 13.30
CA LEU A 3 -0.67 -12.60 13.84
C LEU A 3 -1.42 -11.37 14.35
N LEU A 4 -1.28 -11.09 15.65
CA LEU A 4 -1.82 -9.90 16.30
C LEU A 4 -0.68 -8.93 16.60
N VAL A 5 -0.88 -7.67 16.23
CA VAL A 5 0.09 -6.60 16.44
C VAL A 5 -0.57 -5.53 17.31
N ALA A 6 -0.01 -5.30 18.49
CA ALA A 6 -0.31 -4.13 19.29
C ALA A 6 0.65 -3.00 18.88
N GLY A 7 0.11 -1.86 18.47
CA GLY A 7 0.89 -0.73 17.97
C GLY A 7 0.77 0.51 18.84
N VAL A 8 1.89 1.17 19.13
CA VAL A 8 1.88 2.53 19.68
C VAL A 8 1.58 3.50 18.53
N LEU A 9 0.63 4.41 18.72
CA LEU A 9 0.30 5.47 17.75
C LEU A 9 1.39 6.54 17.73
N TYR A 10 1.87 6.92 16.55
CA TYR A 10 2.79 8.04 16.38
C TYR A 10 2.21 9.07 15.42
N PHE A 11 2.40 10.34 15.75
CA PHE A 11 2.24 11.39 14.74
C PHE A 11 3.49 11.41 13.88
N LEU A 12 3.31 11.13 12.59
CA LEU A 12 4.41 10.99 11.66
C LEU A 12 4.39 12.17 10.70
N LEU A 13 5.43 13.00 10.82
CA LEU A 13 5.74 13.92 9.75
C LEU A 13 6.43 13.13 8.64
N LEU A 14 5.75 12.99 7.50
CA LEU A 14 6.38 12.44 6.31
C LEU A 14 7.27 13.52 5.69
N THR A 15 8.54 13.49 6.04
CA THR A 15 9.60 14.09 5.24
C THR A 15 10.27 12.96 4.47
N ASN A 16 10.11 12.93 3.15
CA ASN A 16 11.04 12.19 2.28
C ASN A 16 11.07 10.66 2.44
N GLY A 17 9.93 10.00 2.67
CA GLY A 17 9.91 8.52 2.84
C GLY A 17 10.70 8.01 4.06
N GLN A 18 11.21 8.93 4.89
CA GLN A 18 11.82 8.67 6.18
C GLN A 18 10.76 8.98 7.23
N VAL A 19 10.36 7.94 7.95
CA VAL A 19 9.43 8.05 9.06
C VAL A 19 10.22 8.58 10.25
N ARG A 20 10.09 9.88 10.55
CA ARG A 20 10.63 10.44 11.80
C ARG A 20 9.51 10.49 12.84
N PRO A 21 9.59 9.70 13.92
CA PRO A 21 8.66 9.85 15.02
C PRO A 21 8.86 11.24 15.62
N VAL A 22 7.80 12.06 15.64
CA VAL A 22 7.77 13.20 16.53
C VAL A 22 7.57 12.62 17.92
N GLY A 23 8.63 12.59 18.73
CA GLY A 23 8.61 12.01 20.06
C GLY A 23 7.35 12.40 20.83
N LEU A 24 6.59 11.39 21.26
CA LEU A 24 5.41 11.54 22.12
C LEU A 24 5.76 11.33 23.60
N THR A 25 7.04 11.31 23.94
CA THR A 25 7.48 11.16 25.33
C THR A 25 7.12 12.41 26.12
N SER A 26 6.39 12.22 27.23
CA SER A 26 6.22 13.23 28.26
C SER A 26 7.59 13.74 28.71
N GLY A 27 7.72 15.06 28.82
CA GLY A 27 8.98 15.70 29.12
C GLY A 27 9.57 15.24 30.45
N ALA A 28 10.78 14.68 30.38
CA ALA A 28 11.80 14.85 31.39
C ALA A 28 13.06 15.32 30.65
N SER A 29 13.54 16.49 31.05
CA SER A 29 14.72 17.18 30.53
C SER A 29 15.99 16.34 30.67
N GLY A 30 16.80 16.25 29.62
CA GLY A 30 18.13 15.66 29.67
C GLY A 30 18.85 15.78 28.33
N SER A 31 19.79 16.71 28.24
CA SER A 31 20.71 16.90 27.13
C SER A 31 21.62 15.69 26.90
N ALA A 32 21.77 15.22 25.65
CA ALA A 32 23.01 14.61 25.19
C ALA A 32 23.09 14.60 23.65
N SER A 33 24.15 15.24 23.16
CA SER A 33 24.72 15.06 21.82
C SER A 33 25.23 13.63 21.66
N LEU A 34 24.89 12.92 20.58
CA LEU A 34 25.62 11.75 20.10
C LEU A 34 25.57 11.67 18.56
N THR A 35 26.68 12.14 18.00
CA THR A 35 27.36 11.87 16.72
C THR A 35 26.82 10.78 15.79
N ALA A 36 26.70 11.18 14.53
CA ALA A 36 26.58 10.33 13.35
C ALA A 36 27.88 9.54 13.09
N ALA A 37 27.88 8.24 13.35
CA ALA A 37 28.88 7.30 12.85
C ALA A 37 28.40 5.85 13.01
N ALA A 38 27.46 5.37 12.17
CA ALA A 38 27.11 3.94 12.11
C ALA A 38 26.40 3.51 10.81
N ALA A 39 26.72 4.13 9.66
CA ALA A 39 26.07 3.80 8.38
C ALA A 39 26.97 3.06 7.37
N ALA A 40 28.17 2.63 7.75
CA ALA A 40 29.18 2.15 6.79
C ALA A 40 29.68 0.71 7.02
N THR A 41 29.02 -0.13 7.81
CA THR A 41 29.56 -1.49 8.08
C THR A 41 28.50 -2.58 8.24
N THR A 42 27.51 -2.62 7.34
CA THR A 42 26.48 -3.68 7.34
C THR A 42 26.07 -4.16 5.95
N ALA A 43 27.00 -4.09 4.98
CA ALA A 43 26.78 -4.62 3.63
C ALA A 43 27.59 -5.90 3.30
N ALA A 44 28.45 -6.40 4.21
CA ALA A 44 29.32 -7.56 3.93
C ALA A 44 29.05 -8.81 4.78
N ALA A 45 28.12 -8.79 5.73
CA ALA A 45 27.91 -9.90 6.68
C ALA A 45 26.66 -10.79 6.39
N ALA A 46 25.91 -10.51 5.31
CA ALA A 46 24.67 -11.22 4.99
C ALA A 46 24.85 -12.43 4.03
N ALA A 47 26.04 -12.64 3.46
CA ALA A 47 26.28 -13.70 2.48
C ALA A 47 26.80 -15.04 3.07
N GLY A 48 26.97 -15.15 4.39
CA GLY A 48 27.71 -16.27 5.00
C GLY A 48 26.92 -17.21 5.93
N ARG A 49 25.60 -17.06 6.09
CA ARG A 49 24.85 -17.84 7.11
C ARG A 49 23.51 -18.43 6.63
N VAL A 50 23.51 -19.03 5.44
CA VAL A 50 22.35 -19.81 4.92
C VAL A 50 22.62 -21.33 4.91
N ALA A 51 23.78 -21.80 5.37
CA ALA A 51 24.16 -23.22 5.23
C ALA A 51 24.06 -24.08 6.50
N ALA A 52 23.48 -23.62 7.61
CA ALA A 52 23.46 -24.42 8.84
C ALA A 52 22.22 -24.16 9.72
N ALA A 53 21.03 -24.46 9.20
CA ALA A 53 19.82 -24.67 10.00
C ALA A 53 18.73 -25.33 9.13
N ALA A 54 18.99 -26.53 8.62
CA ALA A 54 17.99 -27.34 7.95
C ALA A 54 18.17 -28.79 8.39
N ASP A 55 17.87 -29.05 9.67
CA ASP A 55 17.54 -30.41 10.10
C ASP A 55 16.72 -30.35 11.38
N THR A 56 15.41 -30.12 11.23
CA THR A 56 14.38 -30.63 12.14
C THR A 56 13.03 -30.52 11.45
N ALA A 57 12.46 -31.68 11.13
CA ALA A 57 11.15 -31.83 10.51
C ALA A 57 10.04 -31.21 11.38
N ALA A 58 9.27 -30.29 10.81
CA ALA A 58 8.02 -29.77 11.37
C ALA A 58 6.84 -30.21 10.47
N PRO A 59 5.68 -30.53 11.05
CA PRO A 59 4.61 -31.22 10.34
C PRO A 59 3.87 -30.31 9.36
N ASN A 60 3.49 -30.89 8.21
CA ASN A 60 2.56 -30.31 7.24
C ASN A 60 1.24 -29.92 7.92
N ILE A 61 1.01 -28.62 8.11
CA ILE A 61 -0.30 -28.08 8.46
C ILE A 61 -0.81 -27.34 7.22
N THR A 62 -1.64 -28.02 6.43
CA THR A 62 -2.53 -27.42 5.45
C THR A 62 -3.55 -26.56 6.20
N ALA A 63 -3.31 -25.25 6.24
CA ALA A 63 -4.32 -24.31 6.72
C ALA A 63 -5.51 -24.32 5.76
N ALA A 64 -6.65 -24.83 6.23
CA ALA A 64 -7.92 -24.73 5.51
C ALA A 64 -8.24 -23.25 5.24
N ALA A 65 -8.34 -22.90 3.96
CA ALA A 65 -8.82 -21.60 3.52
C ALA A 65 -10.30 -21.47 3.91
N PRO A 66 -10.76 -20.33 4.46
CA PRO A 66 -12.19 -20.11 4.65
C PRO A 66 -12.89 -20.05 3.29
N ASP A 67 -14.07 -20.67 3.26
CA ASP A 67 -14.96 -20.87 2.13
C ASP A 67 -15.17 -19.57 1.33
N ALA A 68 -14.49 -19.45 0.20
CA ALA A 68 -14.62 -18.33 -0.72
C ALA A 68 -15.77 -18.65 -1.67
N GLY A 69 -16.96 -18.13 -1.37
CA GLY A 69 -18.04 -18.03 -2.34
C GLY A 69 -17.56 -17.42 -3.66
N PRO A 70 -18.31 -17.61 -4.77
CA PRO A 70 -17.80 -17.32 -6.12
C PRO A 70 -17.35 -15.87 -6.24
N VAL A 71 -16.03 -15.67 -6.20
CA VAL A 71 -15.40 -14.38 -6.47
C VAL A 71 -15.64 -14.09 -7.94
N SER A 72 -16.70 -13.33 -8.20
CA SER A 72 -16.99 -12.71 -9.48
C SER A 72 -15.70 -12.14 -10.09
N LYS A 73 -15.42 -12.57 -11.32
CA LYS A 73 -14.18 -12.36 -12.07
C LYS A 73 -13.84 -10.87 -12.23
N VAL A 74 -13.10 -10.32 -11.29
CA VAL A 74 -12.30 -9.11 -11.53
C VAL A 74 -10.84 -9.53 -11.56
N ARG A 75 -10.43 -10.15 -12.67
CA ARG A 75 -9.02 -10.24 -13.08
C ARG A 75 -8.57 -8.86 -13.57
N GLN A 76 -8.67 -7.83 -12.75
CA GLN A 76 -7.99 -6.58 -13.05
C GLN A 76 -6.56 -6.75 -12.56
N GLY A 77 -5.67 -7.08 -13.49
CA GLY A 77 -4.23 -7.07 -13.23
C GLY A 77 -3.73 -5.67 -12.92
N VAL A 78 -2.41 -5.56 -12.86
CA VAL A 78 -1.73 -4.26 -12.76
C VAL A 78 -2.11 -3.38 -13.95
N ASP A 79 -2.44 -2.11 -13.70
CA ASP A 79 -2.75 -1.09 -14.72
C ASP A 79 -1.46 -0.31 -15.08
N PRO A 80 -0.89 -0.53 -16.27
CA PRO A 80 0.33 0.16 -16.69
C PRO A 80 0.14 1.68 -16.80
N ALA A 81 -1.08 2.17 -17.09
CA ALA A 81 -1.35 3.59 -17.16
C ALA A 81 -1.27 4.24 -15.77
N ALA A 82 -1.76 3.56 -14.73
CA ALA A 82 -1.62 4.01 -13.35
C ALA A 82 -0.14 4.04 -12.90
N ILE A 83 0.66 3.05 -13.30
CA ILE A 83 2.11 3.02 -13.00
C ILE A 83 2.84 4.18 -13.69
N ARG A 84 2.55 4.43 -14.97
CA ARG A 84 3.17 5.54 -15.72
C ARG A 84 2.91 6.90 -15.07
N LYS A 85 1.74 7.11 -14.44
CA LYS A 85 1.42 8.37 -13.73
C LYS A 85 2.30 8.61 -12.49
N VAL A 86 2.79 7.56 -11.83
CA VAL A 86 3.63 7.69 -10.63
C VAL A 86 5.12 7.70 -10.94
N GLN A 87 5.52 7.20 -12.12
CA GLN A 87 6.92 7.15 -12.56
C GLN A 87 7.67 8.50 -12.44
N PRO A 88 7.09 9.68 -12.77
CA PRO A 88 7.78 10.96 -12.62
C PRO A 88 8.16 11.33 -11.18
N LEU A 89 7.56 10.65 -10.18
CA LEU A 89 7.83 10.85 -8.75
C LEU A 89 9.04 10.05 -8.27
N PHE A 90 9.77 9.37 -9.15
CA PHE A 90 10.94 8.57 -8.82
C PHE A 90 12.15 8.99 -9.67
N HIS A 91 13.32 8.99 -9.05
CA HIS A 91 14.60 8.97 -9.77
C HIS A 91 14.90 7.53 -10.21
N GLY A 92 15.79 7.35 -11.18
CA GLY A 92 16.23 6.03 -11.66
C GLY A 92 15.22 5.29 -12.54
N ALA A 93 13.97 5.73 -12.57
CA ALA A 93 12.88 5.10 -13.32
C ALA A 93 12.89 5.43 -14.84
N ARG A 94 14.05 5.34 -15.51
CA ARG A 94 14.20 5.70 -16.95
C ARG A 94 14.58 4.50 -17.82
N GLY A 95 13.68 3.52 -17.88
CA GLY A 95 13.86 2.33 -18.72
C GLY A 95 14.64 1.20 -18.04
N PRO A 96 14.79 0.04 -18.71
CA PRO A 96 15.28 -1.20 -18.09
C PRO A 96 16.73 -1.16 -17.58
N HIS A 97 17.54 -0.19 -18.04
CA HIS A 97 18.92 0.01 -17.59
C HIS A 97 19.07 1.18 -16.60
N GLY A 98 17.97 1.75 -16.13
CA GLY A 98 17.99 2.76 -15.07
C GLY A 98 18.48 2.17 -13.75
N GLY A 99 19.07 3.03 -12.90
CA GLY A 99 19.42 2.65 -11.53
C GLY A 99 18.18 2.30 -10.68
N ALA A 100 18.40 1.78 -9.47
CA ALA A 100 17.32 1.42 -8.56
C ALA A 100 16.38 2.61 -8.31
N PRO A 101 15.06 2.47 -8.51
CA PRO A 101 14.12 3.55 -8.29
C PRO A 101 14.18 4.08 -6.86
N ARG A 102 14.23 5.39 -6.71
CA ARG A 102 14.14 6.06 -5.39
C ARG A 102 13.11 7.19 -5.47
N PRO A 103 12.21 7.34 -4.47
CA PRO A 103 11.23 8.40 -4.49
C PRO A 103 11.92 9.76 -4.48
N LYS A 104 11.39 10.71 -5.26
CA LYS A 104 11.77 12.12 -5.20
C LYS A 104 11.29 12.70 -3.87
N GLN A 105 12.13 13.52 -3.26
CA GLN A 105 11.72 14.41 -2.19
C GLN A 105 10.70 15.41 -2.70
N TYR A 106 9.85 15.93 -1.82
CA TYR A 106 8.85 16.92 -2.21
C TYR A 106 9.47 18.21 -2.78
N SER A 107 10.70 18.53 -2.38
CA SER A 107 11.48 19.64 -2.93
C SER A 107 12.02 19.40 -4.34
N GLU A 108 12.03 18.14 -4.81
CA GLU A 108 12.53 17.72 -6.12
C GLU A 108 11.40 17.51 -7.15
N TRP A 109 10.15 17.83 -6.78
CA TRP A 109 9.02 17.78 -7.70
C TRP A 109 9.07 18.96 -8.68
N ASP A 110 8.45 18.81 -9.85
CA ASP A 110 8.40 19.88 -10.87
C ASP A 110 7.73 21.14 -10.29
N GLU A 111 6.74 20.95 -9.42
CA GLU A 111 6.20 21.97 -8.53
C GLU A 111 6.47 21.54 -7.06
N PRO A 112 7.54 22.06 -6.43
CA PRO A 112 7.93 21.68 -5.08
C PRO A 112 6.86 21.94 -4.03
N LEU A 113 6.64 20.99 -3.12
CA LEU A 113 5.79 21.25 -1.95
C LEU A 113 6.61 21.79 -0.78
N PRO A 114 6.09 22.75 0.00
CA PRO A 114 6.78 23.27 1.17
C PRO A 114 6.92 22.19 2.26
N TYR A 115 7.92 22.36 3.12
CA TYR A 115 8.07 21.51 4.30
C TYR A 115 6.79 21.51 5.14
N GLY A 116 6.40 20.32 5.61
CA GLY A 116 5.18 20.15 6.38
C GLY A 116 3.89 20.19 5.54
N ALA A 117 3.94 20.28 4.21
CA ALA A 117 2.75 20.20 3.35
C ALA A 117 1.99 18.87 3.47
N VAL A 118 2.66 17.80 3.89
CA VAL A 118 2.08 16.46 4.01
C VAL A 118 2.23 15.98 5.45
N ARG A 119 1.11 15.66 6.10
CA ARG A 119 1.06 15.33 7.52
C ARG A 119 0.04 14.23 7.75
N ILE A 120 0.49 13.17 8.41
CA ILE A 120 -0.33 11.99 8.64
C ILE A 120 -0.19 11.51 10.08
N LEU A 121 -1.28 10.93 10.58
CA LEU A 121 -1.22 10.05 11.73
C LEU A 121 -1.04 8.61 11.23
N ALA A 122 -0.07 7.90 11.78
CA ALA A 122 0.22 6.54 11.34
C ALA A 122 0.68 5.63 12.50
N LEU A 123 0.45 4.34 12.31
CA LEU A 123 0.91 3.28 13.19
C LEU A 123 2.18 2.67 12.59
N PRO A 124 3.37 2.91 13.14
CA PRO A 124 4.57 2.25 12.66
C PRO A 124 4.53 0.76 13.01
N LEU A 125 5.12 -0.06 12.15
CA LEU A 125 5.15 -1.52 12.29
C LEU A 125 6.53 -2.06 12.68
N ASN A 126 7.51 -1.17 12.84
CA ASN A 126 8.89 -1.51 13.21
C ASN A 126 9.04 -2.10 14.61
N GLY A 127 7.98 -2.10 15.43
CA GLY A 127 7.96 -2.76 16.74
C GLY A 127 7.67 -4.26 16.70
N SER A 128 7.31 -4.84 15.54
CA SER A 128 6.96 -6.26 15.43
C SER A 128 7.86 -6.99 14.44
N GLN A 129 8.87 -7.71 14.94
CA GLN A 129 9.83 -8.43 14.09
C GLN A 129 9.14 -9.44 13.16
N ALA A 130 8.13 -10.18 13.66
CA ALA A 130 7.36 -11.12 12.85
C ALA A 130 6.68 -10.45 11.64
N VAL A 131 6.17 -9.23 11.79
CA VAL A 131 5.61 -8.45 10.68
C VAL A 131 6.70 -8.06 9.69
N LEU A 132 7.85 -7.63 10.17
CA LEU A 132 8.99 -7.24 9.33
C LEU A 132 9.48 -8.43 8.50
N ASP A 133 9.58 -9.61 9.10
CA ASP A 133 10.01 -10.84 8.43
C ASP A 133 9.00 -11.27 7.35
N ILE A 134 7.70 -11.25 7.67
CA ILE A 134 6.63 -11.53 6.70
C ILE A 134 6.68 -10.52 5.55
N ALA A 135 6.79 -9.23 5.86
CA ALA A 135 6.86 -8.18 4.85
C ALA A 135 8.07 -8.35 3.92
N ALA A 136 9.23 -8.69 4.47
CA ALA A 136 10.45 -8.94 3.70
C ALA A 136 10.31 -10.18 2.81
N SER A 137 9.82 -11.31 3.36
CA SER A 137 9.61 -12.55 2.61
C SER A 137 8.64 -12.33 1.45
N VAL A 138 7.45 -11.78 1.74
CA VAL A 138 6.42 -11.51 0.73
C VAL A 138 6.94 -10.56 -0.36
N THR A 139 7.72 -9.55 0.03
CA THR A 139 8.34 -8.62 -0.93
C THR A 139 9.33 -9.36 -1.83
N ALA A 140 10.21 -10.19 -1.27
CA ALA A 140 11.19 -10.96 -2.03
C ALA A 140 10.52 -11.93 -3.00
N ASP A 141 9.51 -12.68 -2.54
CA ASP A 141 8.75 -13.63 -3.34
C ASP A 141 8.07 -12.94 -4.52
N VAL A 142 7.37 -11.81 -4.28
CA VAL A 142 6.71 -11.06 -5.34
C VAL A 142 7.73 -10.50 -6.33
N VAL A 143 8.85 -9.95 -5.87
CA VAL A 143 9.91 -9.42 -6.76
C VAL A 143 10.49 -10.51 -7.64
N GLY A 144 10.70 -11.72 -7.11
CA GLY A 144 11.17 -12.88 -7.88
C GLY A 144 10.20 -13.34 -8.98
N LEU A 145 8.91 -13.01 -8.87
CA LEU A 145 7.88 -13.33 -9.86
C LEU A 145 7.67 -12.24 -10.91
N LEU A 146 8.29 -11.06 -10.76
CA LEU A 146 8.07 -9.96 -11.71
C LEU A 146 8.78 -10.21 -13.04
N PRO A 147 8.20 -9.80 -14.17
CA PRO A 147 8.85 -9.92 -15.48
C PRO A 147 10.22 -9.23 -15.51
N PRO A 148 11.20 -9.79 -16.26
CA PRO A 148 12.50 -9.15 -16.46
C PRO A 148 12.35 -7.71 -16.97
N GLY A 149 13.13 -6.79 -16.39
CA GLY A 149 13.09 -5.37 -16.71
C GLY A 149 12.02 -4.56 -15.96
N THR A 150 11.20 -5.21 -15.12
CA THR A 150 10.34 -4.52 -14.16
C THR A 150 11.20 -3.82 -13.11
N GLN A 151 10.89 -2.55 -12.82
CA GLN A 151 11.54 -1.81 -11.74
C GLN A 151 10.59 -1.57 -10.58
N VAL A 152 11.07 -1.86 -9.38
CA VAL A 152 10.33 -1.69 -8.13
C VAL A 152 11.08 -0.78 -7.18
N PHE A 153 10.31 -0.05 -6.38
CA PHE A 153 10.78 0.55 -5.15
C PHE A 153 10.19 -0.24 -3.98
N ALA A 154 11.04 -0.86 -3.18
CA ALA A 154 10.64 -1.52 -1.94
C ALA A 154 10.91 -0.59 -0.74
N ASN A 155 9.93 -0.44 0.13
CA ASN A 155 10.10 0.29 1.38
C ASN A 155 11.01 -0.51 2.31
N GLY A 156 11.94 0.18 2.99
CA GLY A 156 12.74 -0.43 4.05
C GLY A 156 11.90 -0.74 5.29
N PRO A 157 12.34 -1.68 6.15
CA PRO A 157 11.59 -2.09 7.36
C PRO A 157 11.23 -0.93 8.29
N GLY A 158 12.12 0.06 8.43
CA GLY A 158 11.88 1.26 9.25
C GLY A 158 10.81 2.21 8.70
N SER A 159 10.39 2.03 7.45
CA SER A 159 9.37 2.86 6.80
C SER A 159 7.99 2.21 6.77
N TYR A 160 7.82 0.97 7.25
CA TYR A 160 6.51 0.32 7.28
C TYR A 160 5.60 0.95 8.34
N HIS A 161 4.42 1.35 7.88
CA HIS A 161 3.38 1.94 8.73
C HIS A 161 1.98 1.67 8.16
N CYS A 162 0.96 1.80 9.01
CA CYS A 162 -0.43 1.92 8.60
C CYS A 162 -0.87 3.37 8.71
N THR A 163 -1.33 3.98 7.61
CA THR A 163 -1.87 5.33 7.67
C THR A 163 -3.26 5.33 8.29
N VAL A 164 -3.41 6.05 9.40
CA VAL A 164 -4.67 6.16 10.13
C VAL A 164 -5.49 7.34 9.60
N PHE A 165 -4.86 8.50 9.45
CA PHE A 165 -5.54 9.74 9.09
C PHE A 165 -4.59 10.71 8.38
N HIS A 166 -5.08 11.42 7.37
CA HIS A 166 -4.34 12.53 6.74
C HIS A 166 -4.92 13.84 7.25
N THR A 167 -4.15 14.64 7.97
CA THR A 167 -4.53 16.04 8.18
C THR A 167 -4.25 16.85 6.91
N SER A 168 -3.19 16.47 6.17
CA SER A 168 -2.77 17.11 4.92
C SER A 168 -2.10 16.09 3.99
N GLN A 169 -2.33 16.16 2.67
CA GLN A 169 -1.77 15.19 1.70
C GLN A 169 -1.17 15.90 0.47
N PRO A 170 -0.33 15.24 -0.35
CA PRO A 170 0.41 15.92 -1.42
C PRO A 170 -0.46 16.66 -2.45
N THR A 171 -1.62 16.09 -2.81
CA THR A 171 -2.55 16.68 -3.78
C THR A 171 -3.57 17.63 -3.15
N ASP A 172 -3.59 17.73 -1.83
CA ASP A 172 -4.51 18.59 -1.09
C ASP A 172 -3.87 19.04 0.23
N PRO A 173 -2.84 19.90 0.17
CA PRO A 173 -2.18 20.39 1.35
C PRO A 173 -3.10 21.39 2.07
N ARG A 174 -3.20 21.23 3.39
CA ARG A 174 -4.05 21.99 4.30
C ARG A 174 -3.17 22.74 5.29
N PRO A 175 -3.06 24.07 5.23
CA PRO A 175 -2.22 24.82 6.18
C PRO A 175 -2.73 24.74 7.62
N ASP A 176 -4.04 24.83 7.84
CA ASP A 176 -4.66 24.71 9.17
C ASP A 176 -5.90 23.79 9.11
N PRO A 177 -5.74 22.48 9.31
CA PRO A 177 -6.83 21.52 9.21
C PRO A 177 -7.85 21.64 10.35
N SER A 178 -7.56 22.43 11.41
CA SER A 178 -8.51 22.69 12.49
C SER A 178 -9.64 23.64 12.07
N ARG A 179 -9.42 24.43 11.02
CA ARG A 179 -10.43 25.29 10.42
C ARG A 179 -11.24 24.50 9.39
N PRO A 180 -12.55 24.74 9.21
CA PRO A 180 -13.35 24.03 8.21
C PRO A 180 -12.87 24.22 6.76
N ASP A 181 -12.28 25.38 6.43
CA ASP A 181 -11.67 25.67 5.14
C ASP A 181 -10.29 24.99 4.94
N GLY A 182 -9.73 24.40 6.00
CA GLY A 182 -8.40 23.82 6.03
C GLY A 182 -7.28 24.86 6.06
N GLY A 183 -7.59 26.12 6.39
CA GLY A 183 -6.63 27.23 6.41
C GLY A 183 -6.24 27.68 5.00
N LEU A 184 -7.11 27.47 4.02
CA LEU A 184 -6.90 27.93 2.64
C LEU A 184 -7.25 29.42 2.54
N ASP A 185 -6.23 30.27 2.37
CA ASP A 185 -6.46 31.70 2.13
C ASP A 185 -7.16 31.94 0.78
N ASP A 186 -6.79 31.14 -0.23
CA ASP A 186 -7.44 31.10 -1.54
C ASP A 186 -7.57 29.63 -2.00
N PRO A 187 -8.79 29.08 -2.07
CA PRO A 187 -9.01 27.68 -2.47
C PRO A 187 -8.74 27.42 -3.96
N SER A 188 -8.63 28.47 -4.79
CA SER A 188 -8.31 28.35 -6.21
C SER A 188 -6.82 28.09 -6.46
N LEU A 189 -5.96 28.35 -5.48
CA LEU A 189 -4.53 28.11 -5.62
C LEU A 189 -4.21 26.62 -5.74
N PRO A 190 -3.35 26.23 -6.71
CA PRO A 190 -2.88 24.86 -6.82
C PRO A 190 -2.05 24.47 -5.58
N PRO A 191 -1.98 23.18 -5.23
CA PRO A 191 -1.30 22.67 -4.04
C PRO A 191 0.06 23.32 -3.73
N PRO A 192 0.99 23.48 -4.70
CA PRO A 192 2.33 23.99 -4.40
C PRO A 192 2.39 25.49 -4.12
N ARG A 193 1.34 26.23 -4.47
CA ARG A 193 1.22 27.68 -4.23
C ARG A 193 0.48 28.03 -2.94
N ARG A 194 -0.12 27.05 -2.27
CA ARG A 194 -0.77 27.26 -0.98
C ARG A 194 0.28 27.61 0.07
N ARG A 195 -0.05 28.51 0.99
CA ARG A 195 0.87 28.93 2.04
C ARG A 195 1.31 27.74 2.91
N PRO A 196 2.50 27.78 3.51
CA PRO A 196 2.87 26.81 4.53
C PRO A 196 2.04 27.00 5.81
N GLN A 197 2.04 25.96 6.64
CA GLN A 197 1.54 26.02 8.00
C GLN A 197 2.49 26.89 8.86
N THR A 198 1.93 27.72 9.73
CA THR A 198 2.70 28.51 10.71
C THR A 198 3.11 27.65 11.91
N ALA A 199 4.15 28.07 12.65
CA ALA A 199 4.60 27.35 13.84
C ALA A 199 3.49 27.19 14.89
N ALA A 200 2.69 28.24 15.11
CA ALA A 200 1.57 28.19 16.06
C ALA A 200 0.44 27.25 15.61
N GLU A 201 0.10 27.22 14.33
CA GLU A 201 -0.85 26.24 13.78
C GLU A 201 -0.33 24.81 13.93
N TRP A 202 0.96 24.60 13.66
CA TRP A 202 1.64 23.31 13.79
C TRP A 202 1.63 22.80 15.24
N GLU A 203 1.97 23.65 16.21
CA GLU A 203 1.93 23.32 17.64
C GLU A 203 0.52 22.96 18.11
N ARG A 204 -0.50 23.70 17.66
CA ARG A 204 -1.90 23.40 17.97
C ARG A 204 -2.35 22.07 17.36
N GLU A 205 -1.98 21.79 16.10
CA GLU A 205 -2.29 20.52 15.44
C GLU A 205 -1.66 19.35 16.23
N LEU A 206 -0.37 19.45 16.55
CA LEU A 206 0.35 18.44 17.34
C LEU A 206 -0.25 18.24 18.74
N ALA A 207 -0.55 19.33 19.46
CA ALA A 207 -1.13 19.25 20.80
C ALA A 207 -2.50 18.55 20.76
N THR A 208 -3.31 18.86 19.74
CA THR A 208 -4.62 18.23 19.53
C THR A 208 -4.48 16.74 19.23
N VAL A 209 -3.60 16.36 18.29
CA VAL A 209 -3.33 14.95 17.99
C VAL A 209 -2.83 14.21 19.23
N ARG A 210 -1.86 14.77 19.96
CA ARG A 210 -1.30 14.20 21.19
C ARG A 210 -2.40 13.88 22.20
N ARG A 211 -3.28 14.85 22.46
CA ARG A 211 -4.41 14.67 23.38
C ARG A 211 -5.35 13.55 22.93
N ILE A 212 -5.72 13.52 21.65
CA ILE A 212 -6.63 12.50 21.11
C ILE A 212 -5.98 11.11 21.19
N VAL A 213 -4.72 10.99 20.77
CA VAL A 213 -3.95 9.74 20.80
C VAL A 213 -3.76 9.24 22.22
N ALA A 214 -3.42 10.11 23.18
CA ALA A 214 -3.27 9.73 24.59
C ALA A 214 -4.58 9.20 25.20
N ALA A 215 -5.73 9.70 24.74
CA ALA A 215 -7.05 9.21 25.15
C ALA A 215 -7.52 8.00 24.33
N THR A 216 -6.70 7.43 23.45
CA THR A 216 -7.08 6.31 22.57
C THR A 216 -6.44 5.02 23.06
N PRO A 217 -7.23 3.95 23.28
CA PRO A 217 -6.67 2.63 23.56
C PRO A 217 -5.72 2.16 22.46
N VAL A 218 -4.79 1.26 22.79
CA VAL A 218 -3.90 0.66 21.80
C VAL A 218 -4.72 -0.27 20.87
N PRO A 219 -4.76 -0.02 19.55
CA PRO A 219 -5.47 -0.90 18.63
C PRO A 219 -4.72 -2.22 18.47
N THR A 220 -5.48 -3.32 18.37
CA THR A 220 -4.93 -4.63 17.99
C THR A 220 -5.26 -4.89 16.53
N LEU A 221 -4.24 -5.05 15.69
CA LEU A 221 -4.41 -5.32 14.27
C LEU A 221 -4.10 -6.78 13.95
N ARG A 222 -4.94 -7.37 13.12
CA ARG A 222 -4.74 -8.69 12.52
C ARG A 222 -4.34 -8.53 11.07
N LEU A 223 -3.21 -9.12 10.70
CA LEU A 223 -2.82 -9.25 9.29
C LEU A 223 -3.84 -10.15 8.59
N GLU A 224 -4.47 -9.63 7.54
CA GLU A 224 -5.55 -10.35 6.86
C GLU A 224 -5.05 -10.99 5.56
N ARG A 225 -4.43 -10.21 4.67
CA ARG A 225 -4.01 -10.67 3.34
C ARG A 225 -2.96 -9.76 2.73
N VAL A 226 -2.30 -10.28 1.70
CA VAL A 226 -1.43 -9.52 0.79
C VAL A 226 -2.23 -9.18 -0.46
N LEU A 227 -2.20 -7.92 -0.89
CA LEU A 227 -2.92 -7.46 -2.09
C LEU A 227 -1.99 -6.69 -3.03
N GLN A 228 -2.07 -7.01 -4.31
CA GLN A 228 -1.48 -6.19 -5.38
C GLN A 228 -2.56 -5.25 -5.90
N ALA A 229 -2.45 -3.96 -5.60
CA ALA A 229 -3.33 -2.95 -6.17
C ALA A 229 -3.05 -2.77 -7.67
N SER A 230 -4.08 -2.42 -8.44
CA SER A 230 -3.95 -2.12 -9.88
C SER A 230 -2.93 -1.01 -10.15
N SER A 231 -2.75 -0.07 -9.21
CA SER A 231 -1.71 0.97 -9.27
C SER A 231 -0.25 0.49 -9.13
N GLY A 232 -0.03 -0.82 -9.03
CA GLY A 232 1.32 -1.39 -8.88
C GLY A 232 1.84 -1.44 -7.44
N VAL A 233 1.03 -1.14 -6.43
CA VAL A 233 1.45 -1.22 -5.02
C VAL A 233 1.12 -2.58 -4.42
N LEU A 234 2.10 -3.20 -3.77
CA LEU A 234 1.90 -4.36 -2.91
C LEU A 234 1.57 -3.90 -1.50
N LEU A 235 0.48 -4.43 -0.95
CA LEU A 235 -0.10 -4.02 0.31
C LEU A 235 -0.19 -5.21 1.26
N LEU A 236 0.15 -5.01 2.52
CA LEU A 236 -0.43 -5.80 3.61
C LEU A 236 -1.73 -5.12 4.04
N THR A 237 -2.82 -5.87 4.15
CA THR A 237 -4.07 -5.33 4.69
C THR A 237 -4.32 -5.85 6.10
N TRP A 238 -4.95 -5.00 6.89
CA TRP A 238 -5.18 -5.24 8.30
C TRP A 238 -6.66 -5.11 8.61
N THR A 239 -7.12 -5.98 9.51
CA THR A 239 -8.41 -5.82 10.17
C THR A 239 -8.17 -5.54 11.64
N GLU A 240 -9.00 -4.69 12.24
CA GLU A 240 -8.98 -4.51 13.68
C GLU A 240 -9.52 -5.77 14.35
N ALA A 241 -8.81 -6.26 15.36
CA ALA A 241 -9.18 -7.43 16.15
C ALA A 241 -9.75 -6.99 17.50
N GLY A 242 -10.73 -7.76 17.99
CA GLY A 242 -11.47 -7.45 19.21
C GLY A 242 -12.79 -6.75 18.94
N GLU A 243 -13.56 -6.51 20.00
CA GLU A 243 -14.89 -5.88 19.92
C GLU A 243 -14.81 -4.35 19.84
N ALA A 244 -13.72 -3.77 20.36
CA ALA A 244 -13.51 -2.33 20.36
C ALA A 244 -13.13 -1.83 18.96
N ARG A 245 -13.94 -0.91 18.40
CA ARG A 245 -13.66 -0.24 17.12
C ARG A 245 -12.75 0.98 17.32
N VAL A 246 -11.51 0.75 17.73
CA VAL A 246 -10.55 1.81 18.12
C VAL A 246 -10.18 2.70 16.92
N ILE A 247 -9.80 2.13 15.77
CA ILE A 247 -9.39 2.92 14.59
C ILE A 247 -10.55 3.72 13.99
N PRO A 248 -11.76 3.16 13.79
CA PRO A 248 -12.91 3.93 13.34
C PRO A 248 -13.27 5.08 14.29
N ASP A 249 -13.26 4.85 15.60
CA ASP A 249 -13.50 5.88 16.61
C ASP A 249 -12.43 6.98 16.57
N LEU A 250 -11.15 6.60 16.53
CA LEU A 250 -10.03 7.53 16.41
C LEU A 250 -10.18 8.40 15.16
N ARG A 251 -10.48 7.79 14.01
CA ARG A 251 -10.73 8.53 12.75
C ARG A 251 -11.90 9.50 12.90
N ARG A 252 -12.98 9.11 13.58
CA ARG A 252 -14.13 10.01 13.84
C ARG A 252 -13.70 11.22 14.67
N ARG A 253 -13.07 11.00 15.82
CA ARG A 253 -12.60 12.09 16.70
C ARG A 253 -11.58 13.01 16.00
N LEU A 254 -10.73 12.46 15.13
CA LEU A 254 -9.82 13.26 14.31
C LEU A 254 -10.55 14.10 13.27
N ARG A 255 -11.60 13.59 12.61
CA ARG A 255 -12.42 14.42 11.70
C ARG A 255 -13.14 15.54 12.43
N GLU A 256 -13.66 15.26 13.62
CA GLU A 256 -14.30 16.27 14.47
C GLU A 256 -13.31 17.37 14.89
N ALA A 257 -12.08 16.99 15.24
CA ALA A 257 -11.03 17.93 15.62
C ALA A 257 -10.40 18.67 14.43
N PHE A 258 -10.47 18.10 13.23
CA PHE A 258 -9.86 18.63 12.00
C PHE A 258 -10.89 18.67 10.85
N PRO A 259 -11.90 19.55 10.94
CA PRO A 259 -12.98 19.62 9.96
C PRO A 259 -12.50 20.00 8.55
N GLY A 260 -11.35 20.68 8.41
CA GLY A 260 -10.73 21.02 7.12
C GLY A 260 -9.57 20.12 6.74
N ALA A 261 -9.43 18.94 7.35
CA ALA A 261 -8.47 17.94 6.91
C ALA A 261 -8.71 17.50 5.45
N SER A 262 -7.70 16.86 4.85
CA SER A 262 -7.81 16.28 3.50
C SER A 262 -9.08 15.45 3.33
N THR A 263 -9.83 15.69 2.25
CA THR A 263 -11.07 14.95 1.97
C THR A 263 -10.79 13.50 1.58
N LYS A 264 -9.66 13.24 0.94
CA LYS A 264 -9.23 11.89 0.60
C LYS A 264 -8.62 11.25 1.85
N GLN A 265 -9.27 10.19 2.31
CA GLN A 265 -8.83 9.37 3.44
C GLN A 265 -8.73 7.91 3.00
N ALA A 266 -7.84 7.14 3.64
CA ALA A 266 -7.78 5.71 3.41
C ALA A 266 -9.01 5.03 4.00
N SER A 267 -9.78 4.31 3.19
CA SER A 267 -10.92 3.51 3.65
C SER A 267 -10.47 2.21 4.33
N ILE A 268 -9.39 1.61 3.82
CA ILE A 268 -8.79 0.38 4.36
C ILE A 268 -7.60 0.67 5.27
N ILE A 269 -7.30 -0.23 6.20
CA ILE A 269 -6.05 -0.22 6.98
C ILE A 269 -5.04 -1.05 6.20
N HIS A 270 -3.96 -0.42 5.76
CA HIS A 270 -2.96 -1.08 4.93
C HIS A 270 -1.56 -0.53 5.20
N SER A 271 -0.56 -1.34 4.85
CA SER A 271 0.85 -0.95 4.79
C SER A 271 1.38 -1.22 3.40
N SER A 272 2.07 -0.23 2.82
CA SER A 272 2.69 -0.38 1.51
C SER A 272 4.05 -1.05 1.65
N LEU A 273 4.27 -2.17 0.96
CA LEU A 273 5.53 -2.90 0.97
C LEU A 273 6.45 -2.46 -0.16
N LEU A 274 5.94 -2.54 -1.39
CA LEU A 274 6.65 -2.12 -2.59
C LEU A 274 5.70 -1.43 -3.56
N ARG A 275 6.29 -0.71 -4.51
CA ARG A 275 5.60 -0.14 -5.66
C ARG A 275 6.35 -0.49 -6.92
N ILE A 276 5.62 -0.99 -7.91
CA ILE A 276 6.10 -1.08 -9.29
C ILE A 276 6.13 0.33 -9.87
N VAL A 277 7.31 0.74 -10.32
CA VAL A 277 7.58 2.09 -10.86
C VAL A 277 7.74 2.05 -12.37
N LEU A 278 8.21 0.92 -12.90
CA LEU A 278 8.27 0.65 -14.34
C LEU A 278 7.76 -0.78 -14.58
N TRP A 279 6.74 -0.89 -15.43
CA TRP A 279 6.22 -2.17 -15.90
C TRP A 279 6.62 -2.34 -17.37
N PHE A 280 7.53 -3.27 -17.63
CA PHE A 280 7.97 -3.59 -18.99
C PHE A 280 7.53 -5.00 -19.32
N VAL A 281 6.59 -5.13 -20.25
CA VAL A 281 6.28 -6.41 -20.87
C VAL A 281 6.91 -6.35 -22.25
N ARG A 282 7.95 -7.15 -22.50
CA ARG A 282 8.32 -7.46 -23.89
C ARG A 282 7.19 -8.33 -24.43
N GLU A 283 6.40 -7.80 -25.36
CA GLU A 283 5.38 -8.56 -26.08
C GLU A 283 5.97 -9.73 -26.91
N ALA A 284 7.29 -9.86 -26.99
CA ALA A 284 7.98 -10.83 -27.84
C ALA A 284 7.95 -12.29 -27.35
N GLU A 285 7.56 -12.59 -26.10
CA GLU A 285 7.72 -13.95 -25.54
C GLU A 285 6.42 -14.66 -25.11
N PHE A 286 5.24 -14.05 -25.31
CA PHE A 286 3.95 -14.72 -25.08
C PHE A 286 3.33 -15.35 -26.34
N SER A 287 4.10 -15.46 -27.43
CA SER A 287 3.71 -16.23 -28.62
C SER A 287 4.50 -17.54 -28.71
N THR A 288 4.29 -18.46 -27.77
CA THR A 288 4.74 -19.87 -27.89
C THR A 288 3.61 -20.86 -28.09
N VAL A 289 2.39 -20.40 -28.39
CA VAL A 289 1.41 -21.27 -29.07
C VAL A 289 1.60 -21.12 -30.58
N VAL A 290 2.72 -21.69 -31.07
CA VAL A 290 2.78 -22.24 -32.43
C VAL A 290 2.28 -23.68 -32.28
N GLY A 291 0.96 -23.81 -32.19
CA GLY A 291 0.25 -25.07 -32.25
C GLY A 291 -0.95 -24.84 -33.14
N GLU A 292 -1.12 -25.67 -34.16
CA GLU A 292 -2.23 -25.60 -35.10
C GLU A 292 -3.55 -25.38 -34.34
N ARG A 293 -4.25 -24.30 -34.70
CA ARG A 293 -5.64 -24.13 -34.26
C ARG A 293 -6.47 -25.15 -35.03
N GLU A 294 -6.60 -26.35 -34.47
CA GLU A 294 -7.65 -27.26 -34.88
C GLU A 294 -8.98 -26.66 -34.40
N ILE A 295 -9.77 -26.16 -35.35
CA ILE A 295 -11.14 -25.73 -35.07
C ILE A 295 -11.95 -27.01 -34.88
N ILE A 296 -12.11 -27.43 -33.62
CA ILE A 296 -13.09 -28.46 -33.27
C ILE A 296 -14.46 -27.88 -33.55
N ARG A 297 -15.05 -28.24 -34.69
CA ARG A 297 -16.48 -28.04 -34.94
C ARG A 297 -17.22 -28.94 -33.96
N LEU A 298 -17.92 -28.33 -33.02
CA LEU A 298 -18.95 -29.02 -32.24
C LEU A 298 -19.90 -29.66 -33.25
N ALA A 299 -19.94 -30.99 -33.26
CA ALA A 299 -20.85 -31.75 -34.08
C ALA A 299 -22.27 -31.27 -33.79
N ASP A 300 -22.96 -30.84 -34.85
CA ASP A 300 -24.39 -30.62 -34.81
C ASP A 300 -25.04 -31.91 -34.30
N GLY A 301 -25.74 -31.79 -33.18
CA GLY A 301 -26.40 -32.91 -32.53
C GLY A 301 -27.42 -33.54 -33.47
N ALA A 302 -27.09 -34.73 -33.99
CA ALA A 302 -28.09 -35.67 -34.45
C ALA A 302 -28.65 -36.40 -33.23
N GLY A 303 -29.94 -36.21 -32.96
CA GLY A 303 -30.61 -36.89 -31.85
C GLY A 303 -32.06 -36.43 -31.61
N ALA A 304 -32.87 -36.33 -32.66
CA ALA A 304 -34.33 -36.34 -32.53
C ALA A 304 -34.91 -37.17 -33.68
N ASP A 305 -34.77 -38.49 -33.57
CA ASP A 305 -35.58 -39.44 -34.31
C ASP A 305 -36.96 -39.56 -33.63
N GLY A 306 -38.01 -39.34 -34.42
CA GLY A 306 -39.41 -39.47 -34.04
C GLY A 306 -40.26 -39.56 -35.30
N ALA A 307 -40.39 -40.79 -35.80
CA ALA A 307 -41.02 -41.20 -37.05
C ALA A 307 -42.51 -40.86 -37.21
N GLY A 308 -42.95 -40.77 -38.46
CA GLY A 308 -44.38 -40.80 -38.85
C GLY A 308 -44.62 -40.54 -40.33
N ALA A 309 -44.40 -41.55 -41.17
CA ALA A 309 -44.75 -41.54 -42.59
C ALA A 309 -46.24 -41.87 -42.80
N ALA A 310 -46.90 -41.20 -43.75
CA ALA A 310 -47.88 -41.84 -44.66
C ALA A 310 -48.16 -40.92 -45.86
N ASP A 311 -48.04 -41.56 -47.02
CA ASP A 311 -48.32 -41.13 -48.38
C ASP A 311 -49.81 -41.28 -48.70
N ALA A 312 -50.41 -40.38 -49.50
CA ALA A 312 -51.50 -40.65 -50.44
C ALA A 312 -52.04 -39.38 -51.12
N ALA A 313 -52.05 -39.42 -52.45
CA ALA A 313 -52.80 -38.55 -53.35
C ALA A 313 -54.28 -38.97 -53.50
N VAL A 314 -55.01 -38.28 -54.40
CA VAL A 314 -56.44 -38.38 -54.82
C VAL A 314 -57.34 -37.41 -54.02
N GLY A 315 -58.18 -36.53 -54.56
CA GLY A 315 -58.71 -36.28 -55.91
C GLY A 315 -60.16 -35.76 -55.78
N HIS A 316 -60.54 -34.83 -56.66
CA HIS A 316 -61.91 -34.40 -57.03
C HIS A 316 -62.78 -33.51 -56.13
N SER A 317 -63.26 -32.44 -56.81
CA SER A 317 -64.46 -31.61 -56.62
C SER A 317 -64.31 -30.34 -55.79
#